data_AF-A0A8T6NNZ0-F1
#
_entry.id   AF-A0A8T6NNZ0-F1
#
_cell.length_a   1.000
_cell.length_b   1.000
_cell.length_c   1.000
_cell.angle_alpha   90.00
_cell.angle_beta   90.00
_cell.angle_gamma   90.00
#
_symmetry.space_group_name_H-M   'P 1'
#
loop_
_entity.id
_entity.type
_entity.pdbx_description
1 polymer ?
#
loop_
_entity_poly.entity_id
_entity_poly.type
_entity_poly.pdbx_seq_one_letter_code
_entity_poly.pdbx_strand_id
1 'polypeptide(L)'
;WEPFCKHYTKRAKSYGRAAKSLLGRLDRQMRYSPAAMMAFYDSILRKISKNEGDVFTERIQLSKPEKIGLAAWVYFRYRFLPV
;
A
#
# COMPACT_ATOMS: atom_id res chain seq x y z
N TRP A 1 22.14 -7.05 4.04
CA TRP A 1 21.07 -6.65 3.10
C TRP A 1 19.99 -5.79 3.79
N GLU A 2 19.75 -5.96 5.09
CA GLU A 2 18.73 -5.21 5.85
C GLU A 2 18.81 -3.66 5.71
N PRO A 3 19.98 -2.99 5.90
CA PRO A 3 20.04 -1.54 5.78
C PRO A 3 19.63 -1.02 4.39
N PHE A 4 19.98 -1.77 3.35
CA PHE A 4 19.57 -1.50 1.97
C PHE A 4 18.05 -1.63 1.82
N CYS A 5 17.46 -2.76 2.23
CA CYS A 5 16.02 -2.97 2.16
C CYS A 5 15.24 -1.90 2.94
N LYS A 6 15.72 -1.51 4.12
CA LYS A 6 15.12 -0.46 4.96
C LYS A 6 15.17 0.91 4.26
N HIS A 7 16.31 1.27 3.67
CA HIS A 7 16.47 2.51 2.92
C HIS A 7 15.47 2.60 1.75
N TYR A 8 15.43 1.57 0.89
CA TYR A 8 14.58 1.58 -0.29
C TYR A 8 13.10 1.42 0.05
N THR A 9 12.75 0.69 1.11
CA THR A 9 11.37 0.63 1.62
C THR A 9 10.90 2.00 2.09
N LYS A 10 11.75 2.76 2.81
CA LYS A 10 11.44 4.14 3.23
C LYS A 10 11.25 5.05 2.02
N ARG A 11 12.11 4.92 1.00
CA ARG A 11 12.02 5.67 -0.25
C ARG A 11 10.73 5.34 -1.02
N ALA A 12 10.40 4.07 -1.22
CA ALA A 12 9.15 3.64 -1.85
C ALA A 12 7.91 4.19 -1.12
N LYS A 13 7.89 4.16 0.22
CA LYS A 13 6.81 4.77 1.02
C LYS A 13 6.69 6.28 0.77
N SER A 14 7.79 7.00 0.52
CA SER A 14 7.72 8.44 0.19
C SER A 14 7.02 8.69 -1.15
N TYR A 15 7.32 7.89 -2.18
CA TYR A 15 6.62 7.96 -3.47
C TYR A 15 5.13 7.62 -3.33
N GLY A 16 4.80 6.60 -2.52
CA GLY A 16 3.41 6.26 -2.21
C GLY A 16 2.66 7.40 -1.52
N ARG A 17 3.29 8.13 -0.59
CA ARG A 17 2.69 9.31 0.05
C ARG A 17 2.48 10.46 -0.94
N ALA A 18 3.47 10.73 -1.78
CA ALA A 18 3.36 11.75 -2.82
C ALA A 18 2.20 11.42 -3.78
N ALA A 19 2.12 10.19 -4.29
CA ALA A 19 1.02 9.74 -5.14
C ALA A 19 -0.34 9.84 -4.43
N LYS A 20 -0.41 9.56 -3.12
CA LYS A 20 -1.67 9.60 -2.36
C LYS A 20 -2.28 10.99 -2.36
N SER A 21 -1.43 12.02 -2.26
CA SER A 21 -1.86 13.43 -2.29
C SER A 21 -2.53 13.82 -3.62
N LEU A 22 -2.23 13.08 -4.70
CA LEU A 22 -2.77 13.33 -6.04
C LEU A 22 -4.13 12.67 -6.28
N LEU A 23 -4.56 11.72 -5.43
CA LEU A 23 -5.85 11.03 -5.61
C LEU A 23 -7.04 11.99 -5.57
N GLY A 24 -6.93 13.10 -4.84
CA GLY A 24 -7.96 14.15 -4.82
C GLY A 24 -8.20 14.81 -6.17
N ARG A 25 -7.26 14.72 -7.12
CA ARG A 25 -7.37 15.27 -8.47
C ARG A 25 -8.17 14.39 -9.42
N LEU A 26 -8.41 13.13 -9.06
CA LEU A 26 -9.23 12.21 -9.85
C LEU A 26 -10.70 12.39 -9.51
N ASP A 27 -11.59 12.06 -10.46
CA ASP A 27 -13.01 11.91 -10.17
C ASP A 27 -13.24 10.86 -9.09
N ARG A 28 -14.24 11.08 -8.23
CA ARG A 28 -14.53 10.21 -7.09
C ARG A 28 -14.65 8.73 -7.49
N GLN A 29 -15.27 8.44 -8.62
CA GLN A 29 -15.45 7.10 -9.17
C GLN A 29 -14.14 6.41 -9.56
N MET A 30 -13.12 7.18 -9.96
CA MET A 30 -11.82 6.66 -10.40
C MET A 30 -10.81 6.48 -9.26
N ARG A 31 -11.10 6.98 -8.05
CA ARG A 31 -10.17 6.95 -6.92
C ARG A 31 -9.99 5.56 -6.29
N TYR A 32 -11.01 4.71 -6.38
CA TYR A 32 -11.02 3.42 -5.68
C TYR A 32 -9.88 2.50 -6.14
N SER A 33 -9.80 2.23 -7.44
CA SER A 33 -8.80 1.32 -8.02
C SER A 33 -7.35 1.71 -7.65
N PRO A 34 -6.89 2.95 -7.90
CA PRO A 34 -5.54 3.34 -7.50
C PRO A 34 -5.36 3.37 -5.98
N ALA A 35 -6.36 3.78 -5.20
CA ALA A 35 -6.26 3.74 -3.74
C ALA A 35 -6.10 2.31 -3.18
N ALA A 36 -6.81 1.34 -3.76
CA ALA A 36 -6.71 -0.07 -3.39
C ALA A 36 -5.32 -0.61 -3.71
N MET A 37 -4.81 -0.34 -4.91
CA MET A 37 -3.45 -0.73 -5.32
C MET A 37 -2.39 -0.12 -4.39
N MET A 38 -2.51 1.16 -4.06
CA MET A 38 -1.62 1.83 -3.13
C MET A 38 -1.65 1.20 -1.73
N ALA A 39 -2.84 0.84 -1.24
CA ALA A 39 -2.99 0.17 0.05
C ALA A 39 -2.33 -1.22 0.03
N PHE A 40 -2.49 -1.99 -1.06
CA PHE A 40 -1.85 -3.30 -1.18
C PHE A 40 -0.33 -3.18 -1.12
N TYR A 41 0.26 -2.27 -1.90
CA TYR A 41 1.71 -2.07 -1.89
C TYR A 41 2.24 -1.52 -0.57
N ASP A 42 1.54 -0.57 0.08
CA ASP A 42 1.92 -0.10 1.42
C ASP A 42 1.92 -1.25 2.44
N SER A 43 0.94 -2.15 2.35
CA SER A 43 0.83 -3.31 3.24
C SER A 43 1.98 -4.32 3.00
N ILE A 44 2.36 -4.57 1.74
CA ILE A 44 3.55 -5.38 1.42
C ILE A 44 4.81 -4.73 1.99
N LEU A 45 5.02 -3.43 1.76
CA LEU A 45 6.17 -2.70 2.29
C LEU A 45 6.21 -2.70 3.83
N ARG A 46 5.05 -2.69 4.50
CA ARG A 46 4.95 -2.86 5.96
C ARG A 46 5.35 -4.27 6.40
N LYS A 47 4.92 -5.31 5.69
CA LYS A 47 5.35 -6.69 5.97
C LYS A 47 6.86 -6.86 5.78
N ILE A 48 7.41 -6.35 4.69
CA ILE A 48 8.87 -6.30 4.47
C ILE A 48 9.57 -5.61 5.64
N SER A 49 9.06 -4.45 6.09
CA SER A 49 9.65 -3.75 7.24
C SER A 49 9.55 -4.55 8.55
N LYS A 50 8.49 -5.35 8.74
CA LYS A 50 8.30 -6.19 9.94
C LYS A 50 9.19 -7.42 9.95
N ASN A 51 9.51 -7.96 8.79
CA ASN A 51 10.41 -9.11 8.62
C ASN A 51 11.88 -8.67 8.48
N GLU A 52 12.26 -7.55 9.11
CA GLU A 52 13.62 -6.97 9.07
C GLU A 52 14.16 -6.70 7.64
N GLY A 53 13.26 -6.63 6.65
CA GLY A 53 13.60 -6.44 5.25
C GLY A 53 13.94 -7.72 4.48
N ASP A 54 13.74 -8.91 5.08
CA ASP A 54 14.07 -10.17 4.43
C ASP A 54 13.06 -10.45 3.31
N VAL A 55 13.56 -10.34 2.09
CA VAL A 55 12.85 -10.63 0.83
C VAL A 55 13.58 -11.70 0.02
N PHE A 56 14.65 -12.27 0.58
CA PHE A 56 15.53 -13.21 -0.10
C PHE A 56 15.21 -14.65 0.30
N THR A 57 14.82 -14.87 1.56
CA THR A 57 14.45 -16.20 2.07
C THR A 57 13.05 -16.59 1.62
N GLU A 58 12.11 -15.65 1.67
CA GLU A 58 10.72 -15.91 1.28
C GLU A 58 10.08 -14.73 0.54
N ARG A 59 9.11 -15.06 -0.33
CA ARG A 59 8.33 -14.05 -1.03
C ARG A 59 7.25 -13.47 -0.12
N ILE A 60 7.47 -12.24 0.33
CA ILE A 60 6.48 -11.50 1.10
C ILE A 60 5.29 -11.10 0.21
N GLN A 61 4.09 -11.49 0.63
CA GLN A 61 2.84 -11.21 -0.08
C GLN A 61 1.66 -11.00 0.86
N LEU A 62 0.58 -10.45 0.32
CA LEU A 62 -0.73 -10.47 0.97
C LEU A 62 -1.44 -11.78 0.62
N SER A 63 -1.99 -12.43 1.64
CA SER A 63 -2.93 -13.53 1.50
C SER A 63 -4.24 -13.05 0.84
N LYS A 64 -5.04 -13.99 0.31
CA LYS A 64 -6.35 -13.66 -0.29
C LYS A 64 -7.27 -12.92 0.70
N PRO A 65 -7.40 -13.34 1.97
CA PRO A 65 -8.21 -12.61 2.94
C PRO A 65 -7.72 -11.18 3.19
N GLU A 66 -6.41 -10.97 3.29
CA GLU A 66 -5.84 -9.62 3.47
C GLU A 66 -6.16 -8.72 2.28
N LYS A 67 -6.07 -9.24 1.05
CA LYS A 67 -6.44 -8.48 -0.15
C LYS A 67 -7.92 -8.09 -0.14
N ILE A 68 -8.81 -9.03 0.19
CA ILE A 68 -10.26 -8.79 0.24
C ILE A 68 -10.60 -7.76 1.32
N GLY A 69 -10.09 -7.95 2.54
CA GLY A 69 -10.34 -7.05 3.66
C GLY A 69 -9.85 -5.63 3.39
N LEU A 70 -8.65 -5.50 2.82
CA LEU A 70 -8.10 -4.18 2.49
C LEU A 70 -8.88 -3.50 1.36
N ALA A 71 -9.28 -4.24 0.33
CA ALA A 71 -10.12 -3.74 -0.75
C ALA A 71 -11.48 -3.23 -0.22
N ALA A 72 -12.14 -4.03 0.62
CA ALA A 72 -13.41 -3.67 1.24
C ALA A 72 -13.28 -2.40 2.10
N TRP A 73 -12.20 -2.29 2.90
CA TRP A 73 -11.93 -1.10 3.70
C TRP A 73 -11.70 0.15 2.84
N VAL A 74 -10.90 0.05 1.77
CA VAL A 74 -10.69 1.16 0.83
C VAL A 74 -12.00 1.56 0.14
N TYR A 75 -12.81 0.58 -0.28
CA TYR A 75 -14.11 0.84 -0.90
C TYR A 75 -15.00 1.66 0.04
N PHE A 76 -15.14 1.20 1.29
CA PHE A 76 -15.90 1.91 2.30
C PHE A 76 -15.38 3.35 2.51
N ARG A 77 -14.06 3.52 2.66
CA ARG A 77 -13.40 4.82 2.86
C ARG A 77 -13.66 5.82 1.73
N TYR A 78 -13.66 5.40 0.47
CA TYR A 78 -13.87 6.30 -0.67
C TYR A 78 -15.35 6.47 -1.04
N ARG A 79 -16.18 5.50 -0.67
CA ARG A 79 -17.62 5.55 -0.92
C ARG A 79 -18.35 6.41 0.09
N PHE A 80 -17.98 6.39 1.37
CA PHE A 80 -18.77 6.99 2.44
C PHE A 80 -18.06 8.08 3.25
N LEU A 81 -16.73 8.13 3.26
CA LEU A 81 -16.00 9.15 4.02
C LEU A 81 -15.49 10.26 3.08
N PRO A 82 -15.55 11.53 3.50
CA PRO A 82 -14.96 12.63 2.74
C PRO A 82 -13.45 12.41 2.58
N VAL A 83 -12.93 12.70 1.38
CA VAL A 83 -11.48 12.60 1.08
C VAL A 83 -10.80 13.89 1.52
#